data_AF-A0A9P1A545-F1
#
_entry.id   AF-A0A9P1A545-F1
#
_cell.length_a   1.000
_cell.length_b   1.000
_cell.length_c   1.000
_cell.angle_alpha   90.00
_cell.angle_beta   90.00
_cell.angle_gamma   90.00
#
_symmetry.space_group_name_H-M   'P 1'
#
loop_
_entity.id
_entity.type
_entity.pdbx_description
1 polymer ?
#
loop_
_entity_poly.entity_id
_entity_poly.type
_entity_poly.pdbx_seq_one_letter_code
_entity_poly.pdbx_strand_id
1 'polypeptide(L)'
;MEHVKLFRKMGSQKVFTDVREFVMTEEEQRENGYIYFENEHSRRAEYKRDKWSSLAFMPDHDDTRKCTRCSRLFNRKSKLLHPNACQFHPLKPEVRNGLAFHACCGKRCGTARGCVRHDFHVHRQPTESVLEQFVRTPAPTSTGDFRSNKVFALDVEMVNTENGIEAARVSLIDHKRRVLMDEYVRPEGRIVHLNTRFSGVHAHHLDGARHLEEVRASLFLFVNNTSILVGHGLANDLKVLRMVHPRVIDTGVLVPSAGGNMSSLRNLAMLFLNRSIHENPENGHCSVEDARVCLLILEHLAM
;
A
#
# COMPACT_ATOMS: atom_id res chain seq x y z
N MET A 1 28.34 -1.27 -8.31
CA MET A 1 27.14 -0.90 -9.12
C MET A 1 26.82 -1.86 -10.26
N GLU A 2 27.69 -2.82 -10.64
CA GLU A 2 27.38 -3.79 -11.70
C GLU A 2 26.40 -4.92 -11.32
N HIS A 3 26.15 -5.14 -10.03
CA HIS A 3 25.40 -6.31 -9.54
C HIS A 3 23.87 -6.22 -9.71
N VAL A 4 23.27 -5.05 -9.93
CA VAL A 4 21.78 -4.87 -9.92
C VAL A 4 21.13 -5.04 -11.31
N LYS A 5 21.63 -5.97 -12.14
CA LYS A 5 21.13 -6.24 -13.51
C LYS A 5 20.86 -7.71 -13.79
N LEU A 6 20.94 -8.58 -12.79
CA LEU A 6 20.80 -10.03 -12.92
C LEU A 6 19.37 -10.41 -13.32
N PHE A 7 18.34 -9.90 -12.63
CA PHE A 7 16.94 -10.26 -12.92
C PHE A 7 16.56 -9.90 -14.36
N ARG A 8 17.08 -8.79 -14.91
CA ARG A 8 16.81 -8.39 -16.31
C ARG A 8 17.38 -9.37 -17.34
N LYS A 9 18.48 -10.03 -17.01
CA LYS A 9 19.16 -11.01 -17.87
C LYS A 9 18.60 -12.43 -17.70
N MET A 10 17.92 -12.70 -16.59
CA MET A 10 17.39 -14.02 -16.27
C MET A 10 16.03 -14.31 -16.92
N GLY A 11 15.81 -15.60 -17.22
CA GLY A 11 14.49 -16.11 -17.57
C GLY A 11 13.53 -16.05 -16.38
N SER A 12 12.24 -15.82 -16.63
CA SER A 12 11.23 -15.64 -15.57
C SER A 12 11.17 -16.81 -14.60
N GLN A 13 11.35 -18.05 -15.09
CA GLN A 13 11.28 -19.24 -14.27
C GLN A 13 12.44 -19.32 -13.26
N LYS A 14 13.64 -18.87 -13.66
CA LYS A 14 14.78 -18.83 -12.76
C LYS A 14 14.55 -17.81 -11.65
N VAL A 15 14.12 -16.59 -12.00
CA VAL A 15 13.83 -15.55 -11.00
C VAL A 15 12.76 -16.02 -10.01
N PHE A 16 11.69 -16.63 -10.51
CA PHE A 16 10.64 -17.20 -9.65
C PHE A 16 11.19 -18.23 -8.67
N THR A 17 12.03 -19.15 -9.13
CA THR A 17 12.65 -20.17 -8.26
C THR A 17 13.56 -19.53 -7.21
N ASP A 18 14.42 -18.59 -7.63
CA ASP A 18 15.40 -17.95 -6.76
C ASP A 18 14.74 -17.13 -5.64
N VAL A 19 13.58 -16.51 -5.88
CA VAL A 19 12.93 -15.66 -4.86
C VAL A 19 11.84 -16.37 -4.06
N ARG A 20 11.58 -17.66 -4.35
CA ARG A 20 10.44 -18.39 -3.75
C ARG A 20 10.55 -18.50 -2.24
N GLU A 21 11.75 -18.56 -1.69
CA GLU A 21 11.99 -18.66 -0.25
C GLU A 21 11.62 -17.38 0.53
N PHE A 22 11.52 -16.24 -0.15
CA PHE A 22 11.11 -14.97 0.46
C PHE A 22 9.58 -14.79 0.51
N VAL A 23 8.82 -15.73 -0.05
CA VAL A 23 7.35 -15.67 -0.03
C VAL A 23 6.86 -15.90 1.40
N MET A 24 6.08 -14.94 1.91
CA MET A 24 5.55 -14.99 3.26
C MET A 24 4.58 -16.16 3.44
N THR A 25 4.65 -16.84 4.58
CA THR A 25 3.67 -17.86 4.96
C THR A 25 2.28 -17.25 5.20
N GLU A 26 1.24 -18.08 5.26
CA GLU A 26 -0.10 -17.57 5.60
C GLU A 26 -0.14 -16.95 7.00
N GLU A 27 0.57 -17.55 7.96
CA GLU A 27 0.68 -17.05 9.33
C GLU A 27 1.34 -15.67 9.36
N GLU A 28 2.47 -15.50 8.66
CA GLU A 28 3.16 -14.21 8.55
C GLU A 28 2.27 -13.16 7.88
N GLN A 29 1.54 -13.52 6.83
CA GLN A 29 0.58 -12.63 6.19
C GLN A 29 -0.52 -12.20 7.16
N ARG A 30 -1.12 -13.13 7.92
CA ARG A 30 -2.15 -12.80 8.93
C ARG A 30 -1.62 -11.91 10.04
N GLU A 31 -0.39 -12.14 10.50
CA GLU A 31 0.26 -11.32 11.53
C GLU A 31 0.55 -9.91 11.05
N ASN A 32 0.88 -9.75 9.76
CA ASN A 32 1.17 -8.46 9.12
C ASN A 32 -0.07 -7.79 8.52
N GLY A 33 -1.27 -8.24 8.91
CA GLY A 33 -2.54 -7.54 8.61
C GLY A 33 -3.08 -7.75 7.19
N TYR A 34 -2.61 -8.78 6.49
CA TYR A 34 -3.20 -9.18 5.22
C TYR A 34 -4.61 -9.72 5.42
N ILE A 35 -5.50 -9.38 4.48
CA ILE A 35 -6.87 -9.89 4.41
C ILE A 35 -6.82 -11.31 3.86
N TYR A 36 -7.62 -12.21 4.45
CA TYR A 36 -7.65 -13.62 4.07
C TYR A 36 -9.08 -14.12 3.93
N PHE A 37 -9.23 -15.33 3.41
CA PHE A 37 -10.50 -16.05 3.40
C PHE A 37 -10.28 -17.35 4.16
N GLU A 38 -11.20 -17.71 5.05
CA GLU A 38 -11.03 -18.87 5.95
C GLU A 38 -10.85 -20.18 5.19
N ASN A 39 -11.55 -20.34 4.06
CA ASN A 39 -11.42 -21.50 3.17
C ASN A 39 -11.86 -21.14 1.74
N GLU A 40 -11.68 -22.08 0.81
CA GLU A 40 -11.98 -21.88 -0.62
C GLU A 40 -13.45 -21.51 -0.90
N HIS A 41 -14.38 -21.91 -0.03
CA HIS A 41 -15.81 -21.65 -0.18
C HIS A 41 -16.27 -20.35 0.52
N SER A 42 -15.39 -19.70 1.29
CA SER A 42 -15.70 -18.43 1.96
C SER A 42 -16.02 -17.35 0.94
N ARG A 43 -17.21 -16.75 1.07
CA ARG A 43 -17.67 -15.62 0.23
C ARG A 43 -17.41 -14.25 0.84
N ARG A 44 -16.93 -14.22 2.08
CA ARG A 44 -16.59 -13.02 2.83
C ARG A 44 -15.16 -13.15 3.32
N ALA A 45 -14.38 -12.10 3.13
CA ALA A 45 -13.03 -12.04 3.63
C ALA A 45 -13.00 -11.73 5.13
N GLU A 46 -11.92 -12.14 5.78
CA GLU A 46 -11.65 -11.92 7.19
C GLU A 46 -10.32 -11.18 7.37
N TYR A 47 -10.14 -10.62 8.56
CA TYR A 47 -8.94 -9.91 8.95
C TYR A 47 -8.69 -10.12 10.44
N LYS A 48 -7.44 -9.95 10.87
CA LYS A 48 -7.09 -9.99 12.29
C LYS A 48 -7.76 -8.82 13.01
N ARG A 49 -8.79 -9.12 13.80
CA ARG A 49 -9.56 -8.10 14.54
C ARG A 49 -8.72 -7.52 15.66
N ASP A 50 -8.27 -6.29 15.47
CA ASP A 50 -7.81 -5.43 16.56
C ASP A 50 -8.77 -4.24 16.67
N LYS A 51 -9.60 -4.27 17.71
CA LYS A 51 -10.71 -3.33 17.94
C LYS A 51 -10.25 -1.87 18.05
N TRP A 52 -8.97 -1.62 18.31
CA TRP A 52 -8.40 -0.27 18.44
C TRP A 52 -7.46 0.11 17.30
N SER A 53 -7.27 -0.79 16.34
CA SER A 53 -6.43 -0.53 15.18
C SER A 53 -7.10 0.48 14.26
N SER A 54 -6.31 1.45 13.80
CA SER A 54 -6.71 2.37 12.72
C SER A 54 -7.03 1.66 11.40
N LEU A 55 -6.77 0.35 11.31
CA LEU A 55 -6.99 -0.49 10.13
C LEU A 55 -8.23 -1.39 10.26
N ALA A 56 -8.97 -1.34 11.38
CA ALA A 56 -10.16 -2.15 11.58
C ALA A 56 -11.28 -1.83 10.59
N PHE A 57 -12.07 -2.84 10.24
CA PHE A 57 -13.34 -2.66 9.55
C PHE A 57 -14.41 -2.39 10.60
N MET A 58 -15.17 -1.31 10.44
CA MET A 58 -16.16 -0.85 11.41
C MET A 58 -17.56 -1.33 11.01
N PRO A 59 -18.45 -1.63 11.95
CA PRO A 59 -19.84 -1.94 11.63
C PRO A 59 -20.47 -0.86 10.74
N ASP A 60 -21.30 -1.25 9.78
CA ASP A 60 -21.88 -0.32 8.79
C ASP A 60 -22.70 0.82 9.41
N HIS A 61 -23.37 0.54 10.54
CA HIS A 61 -24.16 1.50 11.30
C HIS A 61 -23.32 2.42 12.20
N ASP A 62 -22.04 2.10 12.42
CA ASP A 62 -21.13 2.97 13.17
C ASP A 62 -20.54 4.03 12.25
N ASP A 63 -20.84 5.30 12.53
CA ASP A 63 -20.30 6.45 11.81
C ASP A 63 -19.11 7.12 12.50
N THR A 64 -18.69 6.60 13.66
CA THR A 64 -17.53 7.09 14.41
C THR A 64 -16.25 6.58 13.78
N ARG A 65 -15.33 7.48 13.48
CA ARG A 65 -14.04 7.17 12.87
C ARG A 65 -12.91 7.83 13.64
N LYS A 66 -11.76 7.17 13.71
CA LYS A 66 -10.52 7.72 14.24
C LYS A 66 -9.73 8.36 13.11
N CYS A 67 -9.45 9.66 13.25
CA CYS A 67 -8.66 10.40 12.28
C CYS A 67 -7.23 9.86 12.23
N THR A 68 -6.72 9.50 11.06
CA THR A 68 -5.36 8.92 10.89
C THR A 68 -4.25 9.97 11.00
N ARG A 69 -4.61 11.26 11.03
CA ARG A 69 -3.68 12.39 11.14
C ARG A 69 -3.55 12.92 12.57
N CYS A 70 -4.68 13.23 13.21
CA CYS A 70 -4.70 13.83 14.55
C CYS A 70 -5.22 12.90 15.65
N SER A 71 -5.56 11.65 15.33
CA SER A 71 -6.07 10.62 16.24
C SER A 71 -7.40 10.92 16.94
N ARG A 72 -8.06 12.05 16.66
CA ARG A 72 -9.38 12.38 17.22
C ARG A 72 -10.47 11.51 16.61
N LEU A 73 -11.48 11.21 17.42
CA LEU A 73 -12.73 10.62 16.93
C LEU A 73 -13.60 11.70 16.27
N PHE A 74 -14.26 11.36 15.18
CA PHE A 74 -15.21 12.21 14.47
C PHE A 74 -16.32 11.37 13.85
N ASN A 75 -17.48 11.98 13.62
CA ASN A 75 -18.59 11.33 12.90
C ASN A 75 -18.48 11.64 11.41
N ARG A 76 -18.36 10.62 10.55
CA ARG A 76 -18.15 10.78 9.09
C ARG A 76 -19.37 11.36 8.35
N LYS A 77 -20.58 11.25 8.89
CA LYS A 77 -21.81 11.82 8.32
C LYS A 77 -22.12 13.23 8.84
N SER A 78 -21.35 13.71 9.82
CA SER A 78 -21.55 15.04 10.38
C SER A 78 -21.39 16.10 9.29
N LYS A 79 -22.46 16.86 9.03
CA LYS A 79 -22.44 18.05 8.17
C LYS A 79 -22.01 19.31 8.92
N LEU A 80 -21.92 19.25 10.25
CA LEU A 80 -21.38 20.35 11.03
C LEU A 80 -19.93 20.53 10.60
N LEU A 81 -19.54 21.78 10.25
CA LEU A 81 -18.15 22.21 10.23
C LEU A 81 -17.53 21.70 11.52
N HIS A 82 -16.73 20.64 11.45
CA HIS A 82 -16.28 19.94 12.65
C HIS A 82 -15.70 20.99 13.58
N PRO A 83 -16.26 21.18 14.79
CA PRO A 83 -15.94 22.36 15.61
C PRO A 83 -14.45 22.44 15.98
N ASN A 84 -13.68 21.38 15.69
CA ASN A 84 -12.24 21.32 15.83
C ASN A 84 -11.58 20.86 14.52
N ALA A 85 -10.85 21.78 13.89
CA ALA A 85 -9.97 21.46 12.77
C ALA A 85 -8.95 20.37 13.13
N CYS A 86 -8.63 19.52 12.15
CA CYS A 86 -7.56 18.54 12.20
C CYS A 86 -6.21 19.27 12.23
N GLN A 87 -5.45 19.12 13.32
CA GLN A 87 -4.10 19.65 13.45
C GLN A 87 -3.14 18.50 13.65
N PHE A 88 -2.08 18.43 12.83
CA PHE A 88 -1.12 17.33 12.84
C PHE A 88 0.24 17.72 12.26
N HIS A 89 1.21 16.83 12.42
CA HIS A 89 2.54 16.91 11.81
C HIS A 89 2.63 15.87 10.69
N PRO A 90 2.81 16.27 9.42
CA PRO A 90 2.71 15.35 8.27
C PRO A 90 3.90 14.39 8.10
N LEU A 91 5.03 14.65 8.78
CA LEU A 91 6.25 13.86 8.64
C LEU A 91 6.59 13.17 9.95
N LYS A 92 7.19 11.97 9.82
CA LYS A 92 7.73 11.24 10.96
C LYS A 92 8.80 12.10 11.68
N PRO A 93 8.89 12.02 13.02
CA PRO A 93 9.95 12.70 13.75
C PRO A 93 11.35 12.20 13.37
N GLU A 94 12.34 13.07 13.49
CA GLU A 94 13.75 12.75 13.41
C GLU A 94 14.39 12.90 14.80
N VAL A 95 15.30 11.98 15.14
CA VAL A 95 16.06 12.07 16.39
C VAL A 95 17.37 12.81 16.14
N ARG A 96 17.61 13.86 16.91
CA ARG A 96 18.85 14.67 16.87
C ARG A 96 19.35 14.83 18.30
N ASN A 97 20.58 14.38 18.57
CA ASN A 97 21.20 14.41 19.90
C ASN A 97 20.29 13.81 21.00
N GLY A 98 19.66 12.66 20.73
CA GLY A 98 18.75 11.98 21.67
C GLY A 98 17.37 12.61 21.83
N LEU A 99 17.07 13.71 21.14
CA LEU A 99 15.77 14.40 21.20
C LEU A 99 15.01 14.26 19.88
N ALA A 100 13.70 14.00 19.96
CA ALA A 100 12.84 13.88 18.79
C ALA A 100 12.26 15.23 18.36
N PHE A 101 12.37 15.54 17.06
CA PHE A 101 11.87 16.76 16.43
C PHE A 101 10.99 16.41 15.23
N HIS A 102 9.92 17.19 15.01
CA HIS A 102 9.07 17.01 13.84
C HIS A 102 9.80 17.51 12.58
N ALA A 103 10.11 16.62 11.65
CA ALA A 103 10.82 16.95 10.39
C ALA A 103 10.12 18.02 9.55
N CYS A 104 8.81 18.21 9.73
CA CYS A 104 8.00 19.18 8.99
C CYS A 104 8.14 20.64 9.47
N CYS A 105 8.55 20.90 10.72
CA CYS A 105 8.63 22.26 11.25
C CYS A 105 9.77 22.49 12.25
N GLY A 106 10.58 21.47 12.53
CA GLY A 106 11.70 21.54 13.47
C GLY A 106 11.30 21.67 14.94
N LYS A 107 10.00 21.73 15.28
CA LYS A 107 9.55 21.79 16.68
C LYS A 107 9.80 20.47 17.39
N ARG A 108 10.18 20.54 18.67
CA ARG A 108 10.37 19.37 19.54
C ARG A 108 9.06 18.61 19.71
N CYS A 109 9.08 17.29 19.62
CA CYS A 109 7.89 16.47 19.82
C CYS A 109 7.30 16.70 21.23
N GLY A 110 5.97 16.76 21.31
CA GLY A 110 5.23 17.02 22.55
C GLY A 110 4.97 18.51 22.87
N THR A 111 5.51 19.45 22.10
CA THR A 111 5.38 20.89 22.36
C THR A 111 4.29 21.61 21.55
N ALA A 112 3.79 21.00 20.46
CA ALA A 112 2.78 21.59 19.59
C ALA A 112 1.75 20.53 19.14
N ARG A 113 0.50 20.97 18.88
CA ARG A 113 -0.60 20.09 18.43
C ARG A 113 -0.46 19.65 16.95
N GLY A 114 0.24 20.43 16.12
CA GLY A 114 0.39 20.22 14.68
C GLY A 114 0.83 21.49 13.96
N CYS A 115 1.58 21.36 12.86
CA CYS A 115 1.94 22.51 12.00
C CYS A 115 1.09 22.64 10.74
N VAL A 116 0.27 21.63 10.44
CA VAL A 116 -0.71 21.65 9.35
C VAL A 116 -2.11 21.62 9.95
N ARG A 117 -3.02 22.39 9.37
CA ARG A 117 -4.44 22.46 9.75
C ARG A 117 -5.33 22.16 8.55
N HIS A 118 -6.35 21.32 8.76
CA HIS A 118 -7.45 21.10 7.81
C HIS A 118 -8.79 21.15 8.54
N ASP A 119 -9.83 21.57 7.83
CA ASP A 119 -11.21 21.60 8.36
C ASP A 119 -11.96 20.28 8.13
N PHE A 120 -11.25 19.24 7.71
CA PHE A 120 -11.73 17.88 7.54
C PHE A 120 -10.82 16.87 8.26
N HIS A 121 -11.35 15.68 8.51
CA HIS A 121 -10.63 14.53 9.04
C HIS A 121 -10.61 13.40 8.01
N VAL A 122 -9.64 12.50 8.10
CA VAL A 122 -9.48 11.35 7.18
C VAL A 122 -9.27 10.08 8.00
N HIS A 123 -9.69 8.92 7.51
CA HIS A 123 -9.59 7.66 8.24
C HIS A 123 -9.20 6.48 7.33
N ARG A 124 -8.81 5.36 7.95
CA ARG A 124 -8.41 4.09 7.30
C ARG A 124 -9.35 2.93 7.62
N GLN A 125 -10.49 3.27 8.21
CA GLN A 125 -11.47 2.34 8.78
C GLN A 125 -12.69 2.22 7.84
N PRO A 126 -12.66 1.35 6.81
CA PRO A 126 -13.81 1.07 5.97
C PRO A 126 -14.91 0.36 6.76
N THR A 127 -16.08 0.17 6.15
CA THR A 127 -17.18 -0.61 6.74
C THR A 127 -16.99 -2.11 6.54
N GLU A 128 -17.59 -2.93 7.41
CA GLU A 128 -17.53 -4.40 7.32
C GLU A 128 -18.11 -4.96 6.02
N SER A 129 -19.12 -4.32 5.43
CA SER A 129 -19.65 -4.68 4.10
C SER A 129 -18.61 -4.72 2.99
N VAL A 130 -17.50 -3.97 3.11
CA VAL A 130 -16.39 -4.02 2.14
C VAL A 130 -15.75 -5.41 2.11
N LEU A 131 -15.79 -6.19 3.19
CA LEU A 131 -15.24 -7.55 3.26
C LEU A 131 -15.96 -8.54 2.34
N GLU A 132 -17.18 -8.25 1.92
CA GLU A 132 -17.95 -9.06 0.95
C GLU A 132 -17.54 -8.78 -0.50
N GLN A 133 -16.77 -7.71 -0.73
CA GLN A 133 -16.36 -7.25 -2.06
C GLN A 133 -14.92 -7.65 -2.42
N PHE A 134 -14.24 -8.30 -1.48
CA PHE A 134 -12.91 -8.87 -1.72
C PHE A 134 -13.00 -10.03 -2.70
N VAL A 135 -12.02 -10.11 -3.58
CA VAL A 135 -11.90 -11.20 -4.56
C VAL A 135 -10.56 -11.91 -4.41
N ARG A 136 -10.52 -13.20 -4.70
CA ARG A 136 -9.27 -13.94 -4.83
C ARG A 136 -8.65 -13.65 -6.19
N THR A 137 -7.32 -13.57 -6.27
CA THR A 137 -6.65 -13.66 -7.58
C THR A 137 -7.04 -14.98 -8.26
N PRO A 138 -7.31 -14.99 -9.57
CA PRO A 138 -7.85 -16.15 -10.26
C PRO A 138 -6.89 -17.35 -10.24
N ALA A 139 -7.44 -18.56 -10.33
CA ALA A 139 -6.64 -19.76 -10.57
C ALA A 139 -6.05 -19.75 -12.00
N PRO A 140 -5.00 -20.54 -12.28
CA PRO A 140 -4.52 -20.76 -13.63
C PRO A 140 -5.62 -21.32 -14.53
N THR A 141 -5.71 -20.87 -15.77
CA THR A 141 -6.69 -21.40 -16.74
C THR A 141 -6.29 -22.76 -17.30
N SER A 142 -5.00 -23.10 -17.22
CA SER A 142 -4.44 -24.40 -17.63
C SER A 142 -3.08 -24.61 -16.96
N THR A 143 -2.52 -25.81 -17.11
CA THR A 143 -1.16 -26.14 -16.62
C THR A 143 -0.07 -25.27 -17.25
N GLY A 144 -0.29 -24.78 -18.48
CA GLY A 144 0.63 -23.92 -19.24
C GLY A 144 0.27 -22.44 -19.22
N ASP A 145 -0.57 -21.99 -18.29
CA ASP A 145 -0.96 -20.58 -18.17
C ASP A 145 0.26 -19.67 -18.05
N PHE A 146 0.39 -18.73 -18.99
CA PHE A 146 1.56 -17.85 -19.12
C PHE A 146 1.75 -16.91 -17.93
N ARG A 147 0.70 -16.68 -17.13
CA ARG A 147 0.72 -15.86 -15.92
C ARG A 147 1.38 -16.58 -14.74
N SER A 148 1.40 -17.91 -14.77
CA SER A 148 1.88 -18.74 -13.68
C SER A 148 3.39 -18.66 -13.49
N ASN A 149 3.82 -18.78 -12.23
CA ASN A 149 5.24 -18.77 -11.84
C ASN A 149 6.02 -17.57 -12.38
N LYS A 150 5.38 -16.39 -12.37
CA LYS A 150 5.99 -15.09 -12.68
C LYS A 150 6.15 -14.27 -11.42
N VAL A 151 7.05 -13.29 -11.47
CA VAL A 151 7.27 -12.33 -10.39
C VAL A 151 6.92 -10.94 -10.92
N PHE A 152 6.00 -10.27 -10.22
CA PHE A 152 5.59 -8.91 -10.52
C PHE A 152 5.78 -8.03 -9.29
N ALA A 153 6.12 -6.77 -9.49
CA ALA A 153 6.03 -5.75 -8.45
C ALA A 153 4.78 -4.91 -8.62
N LEU A 154 4.10 -4.67 -7.51
CA LEU A 154 2.85 -3.94 -7.42
C LEU A 154 3.03 -2.79 -6.43
N ASP A 155 2.54 -1.61 -6.82
CA ASP A 155 2.39 -0.47 -5.93
C ASP A 155 1.13 0.32 -6.29
N VAL A 156 0.41 0.80 -5.28
CA VAL A 156 -0.85 1.50 -5.43
C VAL A 156 -0.79 2.84 -4.71
N GLU A 157 -1.04 3.92 -5.45
CA GLU A 157 -1.27 5.23 -4.85
C GLU A 157 -2.71 5.33 -4.37
N MET A 158 -2.89 5.90 -3.18
CA MET A 158 -4.21 6.00 -2.56
C MET A 158 -4.60 7.44 -2.19
N VAL A 159 -5.90 7.69 -2.21
CA VAL A 159 -6.52 8.97 -1.82
C VAL A 159 -7.43 8.77 -0.60
N ASN A 160 -7.77 9.88 0.08
CA ASN A 160 -8.71 9.84 1.20
C ASN A 160 -10.10 10.22 0.70
N THR A 161 -11.09 9.41 1.04
CA THR A 161 -12.50 9.58 0.74
C THR A 161 -13.34 9.49 2.02
N GLU A 162 -14.65 9.67 1.90
CA GLU A 162 -15.58 9.47 3.02
C GLU A 162 -15.75 7.99 3.44
N ASN A 163 -15.30 7.05 2.60
CA ASN A 163 -15.31 5.62 2.88
C ASN A 163 -13.98 5.13 3.49
N GLY A 164 -12.98 6.01 3.58
CA GLY A 164 -11.66 5.71 4.12
C GLY A 164 -10.56 6.01 3.10
N ILE A 165 -9.61 5.09 2.94
CA ILE A 165 -8.59 5.19 1.90
C ILE A 165 -9.00 4.29 0.74
N GLU A 166 -8.94 4.82 -0.48
CA GLU A 166 -9.28 4.09 -1.71
C GLU A 166 -8.15 4.23 -2.74
N ALA A 167 -8.01 3.21 -3.60
CA ALA A 167 -7.02 3.19 -4.67
C ALA A 167 -7.30 4.33 -5.67
N ALA A 168 -6.23 4.92 -6.19
CA ALA A 168 -6.30 6.00 -7.18
C ALA A 168 -5.34 5.82 -8.35
N ARG A 169 -4.24 5.07 -8.19
CA ARG A 169 -3.34 4.68 -9.28
C ARG A 169 -2.73 3.32 -8.97
N VAL A 170 -2.64 2.43 -9.95
CA VAL A 170 -2.09 1.08 -9.79
C VAL A 170 -1.00 0.86 -10.82
N SER A 171 0.19 0.50 -10.34
CA SER A 171 1.34 0.16 -11.19
C SER A 171 1.73 -1.31 -11.02
N LEU A 172 1.80 -2.04 -12.13
CA LEU A 172 2.30 -3.42 -12.18
C LEU A 172 3.53 -3.49 -13.10
N ILE A 173 4.61 -4.07 -12.57
CA ILE A 173 5.89 -4.14 -13.25
C ILE A 173 6.38 -5.58 -13.25
N ASP A 174 6.95 -6.05 -14.36
CA ASP A 174 7.56 -7.38 -14.41
C ASP A 174 8.97 -7.42 -13.78
N HIS A 175 9.51 -8.63 -13.60
CA HIS A 175 10.87 -8.83 -13.07
C HIS A 175 11.97 -8.18 -13.93
N LYS A 176 11.70 -7.88 -15.20
CA LYS A 176 12.61 -7.15 -16.10
C LYS A 176 12.47 -5.63 -15.98
N ARG A 177 11.65 -5.15 -15.04
CA ARG A 177 11.37 -3.74 -14.72
C ARG A 177 10.57 -3.03 -15.81
N ARG A 178 9.88 -3.78 -16.67
CA ARG A 178 8.96 -3.25 -17.69
C ARG A 178 7.60 -2.99 -17.06
N VAL A 179 7.03 -1.83 -17.34
CA VAL A 179 5.68 -1.48 -16.88
C VAL A 179 4.69 -2.29 -17.72
N LEU A 180 3.88 -3.11 -17.06
CA LEU A 180 2.80 -3.88 -17.68
C LEU A 180 1.46 -3.15 -17.59
N MET A 181 1.28 -2.39 -16.50
CA MET A 181 0.08 -1.63 -16.20
C MET A 181 0.46 -0.41 -15.37
N ASP A 182 -0.13 0.75 -15.67
CA ASP A 182 -0.01 2.00 -14.92
C ASP A 182 -1.31 2.79 -15.16
N GLU A 183 -2.31 2.54 -14.32
CA GLU A 183 -3.68 2.99 -14.56
C GLU A 183 -4.24 3.76 -13.37
N TYR A 184 -5.00 4.82 -13.64
CA TYR A 184 -5.76 5.54 -12.62
C TYR A 184 -7.08 4.83 -12.31
N VAL A 185 -7.42 4.80 -11.03
CA VAL A 185 -8.65 4.19 -10.49
C VAL A 185 -9.56 5.28 -10.00
N ARG A 186 -10.84 5.22 -10.38
CA ARG A 186 -11.88 6.08 -9.85
C ARG A 186 -12.27 5.62 -8.44
N PRO A 187 -12.06 6.44 -7.39
CA PRO A 187 -12.55 6.13 -6.05
C PRO A 187 -14.09 6.08 -6.05
N GLU A 188 -14.68 5.18 -5.26
CA GLU A 188 -16.15 5.06 -5.17
C GLU A 188 -16.73 6.13 -4.25
N GLY A 189 -16.04 6.39 -3.13
CA GLY A 189 -16.41 7.44 -2.20
C GLY A 189 -16.05 8.83 -2.70
N ARG A 190 -16.79 9.83 -2.23
CA ARG A 190 -16.42 11.23 -2.49
C ARG A 190 -15.04 11.53 -1.91
N ILE A 191 -14.16 12.08 -2.75
CA ILE A 191 -12.79 12.43 -2.36
C ILE A 191 -12.82 13.58 -1.34
N VAL A 192 -12.19 13.32 -0.19
CA VAL A 192 -11.96 14.31 0.87
C VAL A 192 -10.60 14.96 0.68
N HIS A 193 -9.57 14.19 0.31
CA HIS A 193 -8.22 14.71 0.10
C HIS A 193 -7.37 13.80 -0.78
N LEU A 194 -6.86 14.33 -1.90
CA LEU A 194 -6.02 13.61 -2.87
C LEU A 194 -4.67 13.15 -2.32
N ASN A 195 -4.16 13.83 -1.29
CA ASN A 195 -2.87 13.49 -0.68
C ASN A 195 -1.70 13.54 -1.67
N THR A 196 -1.77 14.44 -2.66
CA THR A 196 -0.87 14.53 -3.83
C THR A 196 0.62 14.51 -3.47
N ARG A 197 1.02 15.14 -2.36
CA ARG A 197 2.40 15.07 -1.84
C ARG A 197 2.94 13.65 -1.67
N PHE A 198 2.07 12.70 -1.37
CA PHE A 198 2.42 11.30 -1.21
C PHE A 198 1.89 10.45 -2.36
N SER A 199 0.74 10.79 -2.95
CA SER A 199 0.12 9.95 -4.00
C SER A 199 0.55 10.28 -5.43
N GLY A 200 1.08 11.49 -5.68
CA GLY A 200 1.28 12.01 -7.05
C GLY A 200 -0.01 12.16 -7.87
N VAL A 201 -1.19 11.97 -7.26
CA VAL A 201 -2.49 12.04 -7.93
C VAL A 201 -3.03 13.46 -7.85
N HIS A 202 -3.42 14.00 -9.02
CA HIS A 202 -4.12 15.26 -9.17
C HIS A 202 -5.55 15.01 -9.65
N ALA A 203 -6.45 15.98 -9.44
CA ALA A 203 -7.87 15.83 -9.78
C ALA A 203 -8.09 15.39 -11.25
N HIS A 204 -7.36 16.02 -12.18
CA HIS A 204 -7.46 15.72 -13.61
C HIS A 204 -7.03 14.31 -13.99
N HIS A 205 -6.20 13.63 -13.18
CA HIS A 205 -5.85 12.23 -13.41
C HIS A 205 -7.05 11.29 -13.21
N LEU A 206 -8.03 11.71 -12.41
CA LEU A 206 -9.21 10.92 -12.06
C LEU A 206 -10.40 11.19 -12.99
N ASP A 207 -10.27 12.15 -13.90
CA ASP A 207 -11.25 12.44 -14.93
C ASP A 207 -11.31 11.27 -15.92
N GLY A 208 -12.44 10.56 -15.95
CA GLY A 208 -12.59 9.37 -16.80
C GLY A 208 -11.80 8.14 -16.33
N ALA A 209 -11.23 8.16 -15.12
CA ALA A 209 -10.59 6.98 -14.55
C ALA A 209 -11.57 5.80 -14.43
N ARG A 210 -11.04 4.57 -14.56
CA ARG A 210 -11.81 3.33 -14.60
C ARG A 210 -12.24 2.89 -13.20
N HIS A 211 -13.33 2.13 -13.12
CA HIS A 211 -13.77 1.56 -11.84
C HIS A 211 -12.80 0.49 -11.34
N LEU A 212 -12.76 0.29 -10.02
CA LEU A 212 -11.86 -0.67 -9.38
C LEU A 212 -12.00 -2.08 -9.97
N GLU A 213 -13.21 -2.53 -10.30
CA GLU A 213 -13.45 -3.85 -10.88
C GLU A 213 -12.79 -4.01 -12.25
N GLU A 214 -12.84 -2.97 -13.08
CA GLU A 214 -12.24 -2.97 -14.41
C GLU A 214 -10.71 -3.01 -14.33
N VAL A 215 -10.13 -2.26 -13.39
CA VAL A 215 -8.69 -2.24 -13.13
C VAL A 215 -8.23 -3.59 -12.57
N ARG A 216 -8.99 -4.22 -11.67
CA ARG A 216 -8.72 -5.59 -11.18
C ARG A 216 -8.77 -6.61 -12.32
N ALA A 217 -9.76 -6.51 -13.20
CA ALA A 217 -9.86 -7.38 -14.37
C ALA A 217 -8.62 -7.24 -15.28
N SER A 218 -8.14 -6.02 -15.51
CA SER A 218 -6.88 -5.77 -16.24
C SER A 218 -5.67 -6.35 -15.52
N LEU A 219 -5.58 -6.22 -14.20
CA LEU A 219 -4.50 -6.82 -13.40
C LEU A 219 -4.50 -8.36 -13.51
N PHE A 220 -5.68 -8.99 -13.55
CA PHE A 220 -5.84 -10.44 -13.71
C PHE A 220 -5.46 -10.99 -15.08
N LEU A 221 -5.27 -10.13 -16.09
CA LEU A 221 -4.65 -10.55 -17.36
C LEU A 221 -3.17 -10.91 -17.19
N PHE A 222 -2.51 -10.41 -16.15
CA PHE A 222 -1.10 -10.66 -15.85
C PHE A 222 -0.90 -11.57 -14.64
N VAL A 223 -1.76 -11.43 -13.62
CA VAL A 223 -1.59 -12.04 -12.29
C VAL A 223 -2.61 -13.16 -12.08
N ASN A 224 -2.14 -14.29 -11.54
CA ASN A 224 -3.00 -15.36 -11.02
C ASN A 224 -2.52 -15.77 -9.62
N ASN A 225 -3.19 -16.71 -8.94
CA ASN A 225 -2.82 -17.10 -7.58
C ASN A 225 -1.48 -17.86 -7.45
N THR A 226 -0.80 -18.15 -8.57
CA THR A 226 0.52 -18.81 -8.59
C THR A 226 1.67 -17.88 -8.97
N SER A 227 1.41 -16.70 -9.53
CA SER A 227 2.43 -15.64 -9.63
C SER A 227 2.79 -15.11 -8.23
N ILE A 228 3.95 -14.50 -8.08
CA ILE A 228 4.40 -13.80 -6.87
C ILE A 228 4.21 -12.29 -7.08
N LEU A 229 3.62 -11.61 -6.09
CA LEU A 229 3.59 -10.16 -5.99
C LEU A 229 4.64 -9.66 -5.00
N VAL A 230 5.43 -8.67 -5.41
CA VAL A 230 6.46 -8.01 -4.60
C VAL A 230 6.05 -6.56 -4.35
N GLY A 231 6.20 -6.07 -3.12
CA GLY A 231 5.91 -4.68 -2.79
C GLY A 231 6.48 -4.23 -1.45
N HIS A 232 6.00 -3.11 -0.93
CA HIS A 232 6.41 -2.55 0.36
C HIS A 232 5.20 -2.11 1.18
N GLY A 233 4.82 -2.88 2.20
CA GLY A 233 3.57 -2.69 2.94
C GLY A 233 2.34 -3.12 2.14
N LEU A 234 2.48 -4.18 1.32
CA LEU A 234 1.55 -4.60 0.28
C LEU A 234 0.17 -5.01 0.83
N ALA A 235 0.06 -5.27 2.13
CA ALA A 235 -1.22 -5.46 2.82
C ALA A 235 -2.17 -4.27 2.58
N ASN A 236 -1.66 -3.04 2.54
CA ASN A 236 -2.49 -1.85 2.28
C ASN A 236 -2.95 -1.80 0.82
N ASP A 237 -2.05 -2.06 -0.12
CA ASP A 237 -2.31 -2.11 -1.55
C ASP A 237 -3.40 -3.14 -1.88
N LEU A 238 -3.22 -4.38 -1.41
CA LEU A 238 -4.19 -5.45 -1.60
C LEU A 238 -5.53 -5.16 -0.93
N LYS A 239 -5.52 -4.48 0.23
CA LYS A 239 -6.74 -4.05 0.91
C LYS A 239 -7.54 -3.03 0.09
N VAL A 240 -6.90 -1.99 -0.44
CA VAL A 240 -7.61 -0.98 -1.26
C VAL A 240 -7.99 -1.51 -2.63
N LEU A 241 -7.25 -2.50 -3.14
CA LEU A 241 -7.63 -3.27 -4.33
C LEU A 241 -8.72 -4.31 -4.04
N ARG A 242 -9.16 -4.48 -2.79
CA ARG A 242 -10.14 -5.51 -2.39
C ARG A 242 -9.77 -6.88 -2.98
N MET A 243 -8.50 -7.27 -2.84
CA MET A 243 -7.91 -8.44 -3.46
C MET A 243 -7.15 -9.27 -2.43
N VAL A 244 -7.31 -10.60 -2.46
CA VAL A 244 -6.52 -11.56 -1.67
C VAL A 244 -5.63 -12.34 -2.63
N HIS A 245 -4.32 -12.28 -2.38
CA HIS A 245 -3.30 -12.94 -3.17
C HIS A 245 -2.36 -13.75 -2.26
N PRO A 246 -2.16 -15.06 -2.50
CA PRO A 246 -1.47 -15.92 -1.53
C PRO A 246 0.05 -15.84 -1.56
N ARG A 247 0.67 -15.37 -2.66
CA ARG A 247 2.13 -15.41 -2.84
C ARG A 247 2.71 -14.00 -2.83
N VAL A 248 2.96 -13.48 -1.64
CA VAL A 248 3.45 -12.11 -1.43
C VAL A 248 4.88 -12.12 -0.89
N ILE A 249 5.71 -11.23 -1.44
CA ILE A 249 6.99 -10.82 -0.87
C ILE A 249 6.88 -9.35 -0.50
N ASP A 250 6.81 -9.07 0.80
CA ASP A 250 6.74 -7.70 1.31
C ASP A 250 8.11 -7.25 1.82
N THR A 251 8.75 -6.35 1.09
CA THR A 251 10.08 -5.82 1.44
C THR A 251 10.09 -5.08 2.78
N GLY A 252 8.95 -4.55 3.22
CA GLY A 252 8.82 -3.91 4.53
C GLY A 252 8.84 -4.90 5.68
N VAL A 253 8.34 -6.11 5.46
CA VAL A 253 8.38 -7.22 6.42
C VAL A 253 9.72 -7.94 6.36
N LEU A 254 10.23 -8.19 5.14
CA LEU A 254 11.46 -8.93 4.90
C LEU A 254 12.70 -8.25 5.49
N VAL A 255 12.73 -6.92 5.53
CA VAL A 255 13.83 -6.14 6.11
C VAL A 255 13.36 -5.36 7.34
N PRO A 256 13.28 -6.00 8.53
CA PRO A 256 12.88 -5.32 9.75
C PRO A 256 13.89 -4.25 10.16
N SER A 257 13.42 -3.13 10.72
CA SER A 257 14.31 -2.14 11.34
C SER A 257 14.75 -2.57 12.73
N ALA A 258 15.87 -2.01 13.21
CA ALA A 258 16.28 -2.14 14.62
C ALA A 258 15.15 -1.61 15.53
N GLY A 259 14.48 -2.52 16.25
CA GLY A 259 13.33 -2.22 17.11
C GLY A 259 11.97 -2.74 16.60
N GLY A 260 11.95 -3.54 15.52
CA GLY A 260 10.75 -4.28 15.10
C GLY A 260 9.71 -3.45 14.33
N ASN A 261 10.01 -2.19 14.01
CA ASN A 261 9.16 -1.38 13.13
C ASN A 261 9.50 -1.63 11.65
N MET A 262 8.53 -1.44 10.77
CA MET A 262 8.77 -1.45 9.33
C MET A 262 9.62 -0.25 8.90
N SER A 263 10.77 -0.49 8.27
CA SER A 263 11.58 0.54 7.62
C SER A 263 10.80 1.19 6.47
N SER A 264 10.98 2.49 6.22
CA SER A 264 10.40 3.09 5.01
C SER A 264 11.12 2.61 3.75
N LEU A 265 10.41 2.52 2.62
CA LEU A 265 11.02 2.20 1.33
C LEU A 265 12.20 3.13 1.00
N ARG A 266 12.09 4.43 1.32
CA ARG A 266 13.18 5.40 1.18
C ARG A 266 14.44 5.00 1.95
N ASN A 267 14.29 4.53 3.20
CA ASN A 267 15.42 4.07 3.98
C ASN A 267 16.02 2.79 3.41
N LEU A 268 15.19 1.85 2.94
CA LEU A 268 15.66 0.62 2.32
C LEU A 268 16.38 0.89 0.99
N ALA A 269 15.88 1.82 0.18
CA ALA A 269 16.52 2.26 -1.05
C ALA A 269 17.89 2.88 -0.78
N MET A 270 18.00 3.72 0.26
CA MET A 270 19.29 4.26 0.69
C MET A 270 20.24 3.16 1.17
N LEU A 271 19.75 2.23 2.01
CA LEU A 271 20.57 1.18 2.61
C LEU A 271 21.14 0.20 1.58
N PHE A 272 20.29 -0.34 0.70
CA PHE A 272 20.69 -1.42 -0.23
C PHE A 272 21.13 -0.92 -1.60
N LEU A 273 20.60 0.23 -2.05
CA LEU A 273 20.82 0.73 -3.40
C LEU A 273 21.66 2.01 -3.43
N ASN A 274 21.95 2.60 -2.27
CA ASN A 274 22.56 3.93 -2.15
C ASN A 274 21.83 4.98 -3.02
N ARG A 275 20.49 4.92 -3.01
CA ARG A 275 19.63 5.77 -3.86
C ARG A 275 18.62 6.52 -3.01
N SER A 276 18.58 7.83 -3.20
CA SER A 276 17.48 8.67 -2.69
C SER A 276 16.28 8.60 -3.63
N ILE A 277 15.10 8.42 -3.06
CA ILE A 277 13.80 8.46 -3.72
C ILE A 277 12.89 9.45 -2.99
N HIS A 278 11.82 9.91 -3.65
CA HIS A 278 10.84 10.87 -3.11
C HIS A 278 11.44 12.25 -2.76
N GLU A 279 12.47 12.69 -3.48
CA GLU A 279 13.17 13.95 -3.18
C GLU A 279 12.34 15.20 -3.51
N ASN A 280 11.41 15.11 -4.46
CA ASN A 280 10.54 16.22 -4.85
C ASN A 280 9.10 16.00 -4.34
N PRO A 281 8.72 16.61 -3.21
CA PRO A 281 7.38 16.45 -2.64
C PRO A 281 6.26 17.11 -3.46
N GLU A 282 6.58 18.05 -4.37
CA GLU A 282 5.57 18.70 -5.22
C GLU A 282 4.99 17.75 -6.27
N ASN A 283 5.82 16.82 -6.76
CA ASN A 283 5.42 15.81 -7.75
C ASN A 283 4.73 14.58 -7.14
N GLY A 284 4.76 14.45 -5.80
CA GLY A 284 4.31 13.26 -5.11
C GLY A 284 5.22 12.05 -5.30
N HIS A 285 4.78 10.89 -4.79
CA HIS A 285 5.46 9.63 -5.08
C HIS A 285 5.01 9.10 -6.45
N CYS A 286 5.78 8.12 -6.96
CA CYS A 286 5.51 7.48 -8.22
C CYS A 286 5.49 5.97 -8.00
N SER A 287 4.31 5.38 -8.04
CA SER A 287 4.13 3.93 -7.90
C SER A 287 5.00 3.09 -8.86
N VAL A 288 5.32 3.59 -10.05
CA VAL A 288 6.25 2.91 -10.97
C VAL A 288 7.69 2.91 -10.42
N GLU A 289 8.14 4.00 -9.81
CA GLU A 289 9.45 4.06 -9.15
C GLU A 289 9.48 3.13 -7.94
N ASP A 290 8.46 3.18 -7.11
CA ASP A 290 8.39 2.44 -5.85
C ASP A 290 8.36 0.92 -6.10
N ALA A 291 7.52 0.45 -7.04
CA ALA A 291 7.50 -0.95 -7.47
C ALA A 291 8.86 -1.41 -8.04
N ARG A 292 9.56 -0.55 -8.79
CA ARG A 292 10.92 -0.88 -9.29
C ARG A 292 11.92 -1.01 -8.16
N VAL A 293 11.87 -0.11 -7.18
CA VAL A 293 12.78 -0.14 -6.02
C VAL A 293 12.59 -1.42 -5.23
N CYS A 294 11.35 -1.88 -5.03
CA CYS A 294 11.06 -3.17 -4.39
C CYS A 294 11.75 -4.35 -5.10
N LEU A 295 11.72 -4.39 -6.44
CA LEU A 295 12.44 -5.42 -7.21
C LEU A 295 13.96 -5.32 -7.06
N LEU A 296 14.50 -4.11 -7.03
CA LEU A 296 15.96 -3.92 -6.88
C LEU A 296 16.42 -4.33 -5.48
N ILE A 297 15.62 -4.07 -4.44
CA ILE A 297 15.90 -4.54 -3.08
C ILE A 297 15.85 -6.07 -3.03
N LEU A 298 14.79 -6.69 -3.59
CA LEU A 298 14.69 -8.15 -3.64
C LEU A 298 15.85 -8.79 -4.42
N GLU A 299 16.23 -8.18 -5.56
CA GLU A 299 17.40 -8.59 -6.35
C GLU A 299 18.70 -8.46 -5.54
N HIS A 300 18.81 -7.46 -4.67
CA HIS A 300 19.95 -7.33 -3.75
C HIS A 300 20.00 -8.43 -2.70
N LEU A 301 18.85 -8.81 -2.14
CA LEU A 301 18.72 -9.81 -1.07
C LEU A 301 18.89 -11.25 -1.56
N ALA A 302 18.58 -11.52 -2.84
CA ALA A 302 18.68 -12.84 -3.45
C ALA A 302 20.08 -13.15 -4.04
N MET A 303 21.07 -12.26 -3.84
CA MET A 303 22.48 -12.46 -4.21
C MET A 303 23.33 -12.82 -3.00
#